data_AF-A0A6J0V7Y3-F1
#
_entry.id   AF-A0A6J0V7Y3-F1
#
_cell.length_a   1.000
_cell.length_b   1.000
_cell.length_c   1.000
_cell.angle_alpha   90.00
_cell.angle_beta   90.00
_cell.angle_gamma   90.00
#
_symmetry.space_group_name_H-M   'P 1'
#
loop_
_entity.id
_entity.type
_entity.pdbx_description
1 polymer ?
#
loop_
_entity_poly.entity_id
_entity_poly.type
_entity_poly.pdbx_seq_one_letter_code
_entity_poly.pdbx_strand_id
1 'polypeptide(L)'
;MFTVVERCCLIARIKGPLSMKVKYWTFKGEMAFKKISLWCINVLLPLLVAGEEFNPIGPCVFPFTYNGKSYSSCTTVGESSGKPWCSLTSNYNADRKWKYCNASEFNPIGPCVFPFTYNGKSYSSCTTVGESSGKPWCSLTSNYNTDRKWKYCNTSDLNYKGRCVFPFIYNGKSYSSCTTAGDSDGRLWCSLTSNYDADHKWKYCNPSCWKMKMRDEDARKQLSNIFNSSIIPDD
;
A
#
# COMPACT_ATOMS: atom_id res chain seq x y z
N MET A 1 -4.84 29.74 38.88
CA MET A 1 -5.53 28.56 39.46
C MET A 1 -7.02 28.78 39.21
N PHE A 2 -7.60 28.00 38.30
CA PHE A 2 -8.92 28.25 37.70
C PHE A 2 -10.04 28.00 38.69
N THR A 3 -10.85 29.01 39.00
CA THR A 3 -12.18 28.85 39.59
C THR A 3 -13.22 28.88 38.48
N VAL A 4 -13.88 27.75 38.32
CA VAL A 4 -14.88 27.45 37.31
C VAL A 4 -16.09 28.36 37.50
N VAL A 5 -16.39 29.16 36.49
CA VAL A 5 -17.65 29.88 36.35
C VAL A 5 -18.75 28.84 36.14
N GLU A 6 -19.75 28.90 37.02
CA GLU A 6 -20.96 28.09 37.06
C GLU A 6 -21.62 27.98 35.68
N ARG A 7 -21.99 26.76 35.27
CA ARG A 7 -23.01 26.57 34.22
C ARG A 7 -24.13 25.70 34.76
N CYS A 8 -25.22 26.36 35.14
CA CYS A 8 -26.53 25.76 35.33
C CYS A 8 -26.92 24.95 34.09
N CYS A 9 -27.33 23.68 34.26
CA CYS A 9 -27.88 22.89 33.18
C CYS A 9 -29.37 23.25 33.00
N LEU A 10 -29.73 23.84 31.86
CA LEU A 10 -31.11 24.08 31.45
C LEU A 10 -31.72 22.75 30.98
N ILE A 11 -32.73 22.22 31.67
CA ILE A 11 -33.59 21.17 31.12
C ILE A 11 -34.91 21.79 30.71
N ALA A 12 -35.04 22.08 29.43
CA ALA A 12 -36.31 22.39 28.79
C ALA A 12 -37.02 21.07 28.42
N ARG A 13 -38.14 20.76 29.06
CA ARG A 13 -39.06 19.74 28.53
C ARG A 13 -40.00 20.39 27.51
N ILE A 14 -39.88 20.01 26.25
CA ILE A 14 -40.85 20.33 25.22
C ILE A 14 -41.98 19.30 25.30
N LYS A 15 -43.19 19.73 25.66
CA LYS A 15 -44.42 18.98 25.38
C LYS A 15 -45.32 19.87 24.53
N GLY A 16 -45.22 19.71 23.22
CA GLY A 16 -46.10 20.39 22.25
C GLY A 16 -45.87 21.90 22.12
N PRO A 17 -46.57 22.55 21.17
CA PRO A 17 -46.38 23.96 20.85
C PRO A 17 -47.05 24.82 21.92
N LEU A 18 -46.34 25.84 22.39
CA LEU A 18 -46.74 26.86 23.38
C LEU A 18 -46.79 26.41 24.86
N SER A 19 -45.63 26.53 25.51
CA SER A 19 -45.43 27.15 26.86
C SER A 19 -44.39 26.38 27.69
N MET A 20 -43.20 26.99 27.87
CA MET A 20 -42.16 26.51 28.79
C MET A 20 -42.46 26.95 30.23
N LYS A 21 -42.34 26.05 31.20
CA LYS A 21 -42.17 26.39 32.62
C LYS A 21 -40.90 25.73 33.14
N VAL A 22 -40.03 26.52 33.76
CA VAL A 22 -38.74 26.08 34.32
C VAL A 22 -38.84 26.05 35.84
N LYS A 23 -38.38 24.97 36.49
CA LYS A 23 -38.17 24.91 37.94
C LYS A 23 -36.73 24.53 38.23
N TYR A 24 -36.10 25.20 39.19
CA TYR A 24 -34.72 24.98 39.60
C TYR A 24 -34.67 24.25 40.95
N TRP A 25 -33.69 23.36 41.11
CA TRP A 25 -33.34 22.74 42.41
C TRP A 25 -31.84 22.81 42.62
N THR A 26 -31.43 23.20 43.83
CA THR A 26 -30.02 23.26 44.27
C THR A 26 -29.76 22.19 45.32
N PHE A 27 -28.74 21.35 45.13
CA PHE A 27 -28.27 20.41 46.15
C PHE A 27 -26.91 20.87 46.70
N LYS A 28 -26.75 20.77 48.03
CA LYS A 28 -25.58 21.19 48.81
C LYS A 28 -25.07 19.97 49.58
N GLY A 29 -23.80 19.57 49.40
CA GLY A 29 -23.13 18.59 50.28
C GLY A 29 -22.31 17.49 49.58
N GLU A 30 -21.22 17.08 50.23
CA GLU A 30 -20.04 16.38 49.69
C GLU A 30 -20.18 14.87 49.41
N MET A 31 -19.46 14.49 48.34
CA MET A 31 -19.05 13.19 47.81
C MET A 31 -19.39 11.88 48.58
N ALA A 32 -20.15 11.01 47.92
CA ALA A 32 -19.98 9.56 48.01
C ALA A 32 -19.78 8.97 46.59
N PHE A 33 -18.51 8.83 46.20
CA PHE A 33 -18.05 8.11 45.01
C PHE A 33 -18.37 6.61 45.17
N LYS A 34 -19.58 6.18 44.78
CA LYS A 34 -19.86 4.85 44.21
C LYS A 34 -21.37 4.72 44.00
N LYS A 35 -21.76 4.39 42.77
CA LYS A 35 -23.15 4.22 42.28
C LYS A 35 -23.88 5.48 41.81
N ILE A 36 -23.17 6.42 41.17
CA ILE A 36 -23.80 7.13 40.03
C ILE A 36 -23.86 6.13 38.87
N SER A 37 -24.95 5.37 38.94
CA SER A 37 -25.62 4.65 37.89
C SER A 37 -24.92 4.59 36.53
N LEU A 38 -24.51 3.38 36.17
CA LEU A 38 -24.09 2.94 34.82
C LEU A 38 -25.07 3.34 33.69
N TRP A 39 -26.26 3.88 34.00
CA TRP A 39 -27.18 4.40 33.01
C TRP A 39 -26.76 5.74 32.38
N CYS A 40 -26.08 6.63 33.11
CA CYS A 40 -25.67 7.92 32.52
C CYS A 40 -24.55 7.74 31.47
N ILE A 41 -23.66 6.75 31.66
CA ILE A 41 -22.56 6.49 30.73
C ILE A 41 -23.08 5.87 29.43
N ASN A 42 -24.09 4.99 29.48
CA ASN A 42 -24.63 4.35 28.28
C ASN A 42 -25.65 5.20 27.49
N VAL A 43 -26.22 6.26 28.08
CA VAL A 43 -27.26 7.08 27.42
C VAL A 43 -26.75 8.48 27.03
N LEU A 44 -25.84 9.09 27.81
CA LEU A 44 -25.31 10.44 27.51
C LEU A 44 -23.98 10.42 26.75
N LEU A 45 -23.17 9.37 26.86
CA LEU A 45 -21.91 9.28 26.09
C LEU A 45 -22.16 9.09 24.59
N PRO A 46 -23.18 8.33 24.12
CA PRO A 46 -23.45 8.22 22.68
C PRO A 46 -24.03 9.50 22.06
N LEU A 47 -24.72 10.34 22.85
CA LEU A 47 -25.37 11.57 22.37
C LEU A 47 -24.43 12.79 22.34
N LEU A 48 -23.32 12.75 23.07
CA LEU A 48 -22.28 13.80 23.05
C LEU A 48 -21.28 13.64 21.89
N VAL A 49 -21.23 12.47 21.23
CA VAL A 49 -20.31 12.19 20.11
C VAL A 49 -21.04 12.29 18.75
N ALA A 50 -22.08 13.13 18.65
CA ALA A 50 -22.74 13.46 17.38
C ALA A 50 -22.13 14.73 16.73
N GLY A 51 -20.84 14.98 16.97
CA GLY A 51 -20.14 16.16 16.48
C GLY A 51 -18.61 16.06 16.47
N GLU A 52 -18.04 14.86 16.61
CA GLU A 52 -16.62 14.66 16.35
C GLU A 52 -16.45 14.33 14.87
N GLU A 53 -15.74 15.18 14.13
CA GLU A 53 -15.04 14.78 12.92
C GLU A 53 -14.06 13.67 13.32
N PHE A 54 -14.53 12.42 13.26
CA PHE A 54 -13.66 11.27 13.39
C PHE A 54 -12.61 11.38 12.29
N ASN A 55 -11.41 11.84 12.63
CA ASN A 55 -10.23 11.70 11.80
C ASN A 55 -10.13 10.21 11.47
N PRO A 56 -10.48 9.79 10.26
CA PRO A 56 -10.82 8.40 10.07
C PRO A 56 -9.52 7.59 10.10
N ILE A 57 -9.46 6.68 11.07
CA ILE A 57 -8.24 5.97 11.44
C ILE A 57 -8.08 4.79 10.50
N GLY A 58 -7.09 4.86 9.60
CA GLY A 58 -6.76 3.76 8.72
C GLY A 58 -5.68 4.11 7.69
N PRO A 59 -4.99 3.12 7.12
CA PRO A 59 -4.17 3.33 5.94
C PRO A 59 -5.05 3.63 4.73
N CYS A 60 -4.52 4.41 3.80
CA CYS A 60 -5.14 4.57 2.50
C CYS A 60 -5.29 3.21 1.79
N VAL A 61 -6.42 2.98 1.15
CA VAL A 61 -6.66 1.79 0.32
C VAL A 61 -6.44 2.16 -1.13
N PHE A 62 -5.57 1.42 -1.82
CA PHE A 62 -5.33 1.58 -3.25
C PHE A 62 -5.53 0.25 -3.99
N PRO A 63 -6.06 0.29 -5.23
CA PRO A 63 -6.70 1.46 -5.85
C PRO A 63 -8.07 1.77 -5.23
N PHE A 64 -8.48 3.05 -5.23
CA PHE A 64 -9.83 3.46 -4.82
C PHE A 64 -10.56 4.24 -5.92
N THR A 65 -11.90 4.19 -5.92
CA THR A 65 -12.74 4.85 -6.93
C THR A 65 -13.35 6.15 -6.40
N TYR A 66 -13.11 7.27 -7.10
CA TYR A 66 -13.71 8.58 -6.83
C TYR A 66 -14.24 9.21 -8.13
N ASN A 67 -15.51 9.62 -8.16
CA ASN A 67 -16.18 10.15 -9.36
C ASN A 67 -15.98 9.28 -10.61
N GLY A 68 -16.13 7.96 -10.46
CA GLY A 68 -15.96 6.99 -11.56
C GLY A 68 -14.52 6.76 -12.03
N LYS A 69 -13.52 7.42 -11.43
CA LYS A 69 -12.09 7.25 -11.76
C LYS A 69 -11.35 6.51 -10.65
N SER A 70 -10.46 5.60 -11.04
CA SER A 70 -9.61 4.85 -10.11
C SER A 70 -8.31 5.59 -9.81
N TYR A 71 -7.93 5.64 -8.53
CA TYR A 71 -6.73 6.31 -8.03
C TYR A 71 -5.85 5.32 -7.28
N SER A 72 -4.57 5.27 -7.64
CA SER A 72 -3.54 4.42 -7.01
C SER A 72 -2.62 5.20 -6.07
N SER A 73 -2.92 6.47 -5.81
CA SER A 73 -2.18 7.36 -4.93
C SER A 73 -3.12 8.44 -4.38
N CYS A 74 -2.65 9.22 -3.42
CA CYS A 74 -3.36 10.40 -2.97
C CYS A 74 -3.63 11.35 -4.16
N THR A 75 -4.78 12.02 -4.13
CA THR A 75 -5.22 12.95 -5.18
C THR A 75 -5.65 14.27 -4.56
N THR A 76 -5.53 15.37 -5.31
CA THR A 76 -6.08 16.68 -4.94
C THR A 76 -7.43 16.94 -5.64
N VAL A 77 -7.86 16.04 -6.51
CA VAL A 77 -9.11 16.19 -7.28
C VAL A 77 -10.29 16.25 -6.32
N GLY A 78 -11.14 17.26 -6.52
CA GLY A 78 -12.33 17.47 -5.70
C GLY A 78 -12.09 18.16 -4.37
N GLU A 79 -10.84 18.57 -4.07
CA GLU A 79 -10.50 19.26 -2.82
C GLU A 79 -9.97 20.68 -3.06
N SER A 80 -10.68 21.65 -2.48
CA SER A 80 -10.50 23.08 -2.75
C SER A 80 -9.19 23.66 -2.19
N SER A 81 -8.69 23.11 -1.08
CA SER A 81 -7.46 23.58 -0.44
C SER A 81 -6.17 23.12 -1.14
N GLY A 82 -6.28 22.27 -2.17
CA GLY A 82 -5.14 21.65 -2.84
C GLY A 82 -4.42 20.59 -1.99
N LYS A 83 -4.94 20.26 -0.81
CA LYS A 83 -4.37 19.21 0.05
C LYS A 83 -4.68 17.83 -0.54
N PRO A 84 -3.67 16.95 -0.69
CA PRO A 84 -3.90 15.61 -1.21
C PRO A 84 -4.65 14.75 -0.19
N TRP A 85 -5.54 13.89 -0.68
CA TRP A 85 -6.34 12.98 0.13
C TRP A 85 -6.41 11.59 -0.50
N CYS A 86 -6.76 10.59 0.31
CA CYS A 86 -6.97 9.20 -0.13
C CYS A 86 -8.23 8.60 0.49
N SER A 87 -8.82 7.59 -0.15
CA SER A 87 -9.89 6.81 0.46
C SER A 87 -9.34 5.73 1.40
N LEU A 88 -10.10 5.41 2.44
CA LEU A 88 -9.82 4.28 3.34
C LEU A 88 -10.53 2.99 2.89
N THR A 89 -11.12 3.01 1.71
CA THR A 89 -11.96 1.96 1.13
C THR A 89 -11.75 1.89 -0.38
N SER A 90 -12.11 0.80 -1.03
CA SER A 90 -12.00 0.67 -2.49
C SER A 90 -13.00 1.54 -3.26
N ASN A 91 -14.11 1.96 -2.65
CA ASN A 91 -15.13 2.79 -3.29
C ASN A 91 -15.51 4.00 -2.42
N TYR A 92 -14.80 5.11 -2.62
CA TYR A 92 -15.11 6.36 -1.93
C TYR A 92 -16.56 6.81 -2.17
N ASN A 93 -17.08 6.62 -3.37
CA ASN A 93 -18.42 7.14 -3.71
C ASN A 93 -19.52 6.48 -2.85
N ALA A 94 -19.31 5.22 -2.45
CA ALA A 94 -20.20 4.50 -1.55
C ALA A 94 -19.90 4.80 -0.08
N ASP A 95 -18.62 4.69 0.32
CA ASP A 95 -18.25 4.65 1.73
C ASP A 95 -17.98 6.04 2.33
N ARG A 96 -17.55 6.99 1.50
CA ARG A 96 -17.15 8.37 1.86
C ARG A 96 -16.13 8.45 3.00
N LYS A 97 -15.34 7.39 3.21
CA LYS A 97 -14.24 7.35 4.18
C LYS A 97 -12.95 7.76 3.50
N TRP A 98 -12.35 8.84 4.00
CA TRP A 98 -11.16 9.43 3.41
C TRP A 98 -10.34 10.18 4.45
N LYS A 99 -9.04 10.33 4.24
CA LYS A 99 -8.19 11.17 5.07
C LYS A 99 -7.28 12.05 4.21
N TYR A 100 -6.83 13.16 4.77
CA TYR A 100 -5.73 13.91 4.19
C TYR A 100 -4.46 13.08 4.26
N CYS A 101 -3.71 13.11 3.16
CA CYS A 101 -2.40 12.50 3.13
C CYS A 101 -1.39 13.43 3.81
N ASN A 102 -0.67 12.91 4.79
CA ASN A 102 0.38 13.68 5.47
C ASN A 102 1.66 13.78 4.64
N ALA A 103 2.51 14.78 4.96
CA ALA A 103 3.97 14.88 4.73
C ALA A 103 4.71 13.58 4.33
N SER A 104 4.48 12.57 5.15
CA SER A 104 5.13 11.26 5.16
C SER A 104 4.43 10.20 4.31
N GLU A 105 3.23 10.48 3.80
CA GLU A 105 2.45 9.65 2.85
C GLU A 105 2.62 10.14 1.39
N PHE A 106 3.52 11.11 1.16
CA PHE A 106 3.93 11.60 -0.16
C PHE A 106 4.80 10.62 -0.95
N ASN A 107 5.15 9.47 -0.39
CA ASN A 107 5.70 8.40 -1.21
C ASN A 107 4.53 7.84 -2.02
N PRO A 108 4.49 8.02 -3.35
CA PRO A 108 3.45 7.39 -4.14
C PRO A 108 3.44 5.89 -3.81
N ILE A 109 2.24 5.37 -3.58
CA ILE A 109 2.07 4.12 -2.85
C ILE A 109 2.13 2.98 -3.85
N GLY A 110 3.24 2.25 -3.79
CA GLY A 110 3.52 1.11 -4.65
C GLY A 110 4.92 0.55 -4.41
N PRO A 111 5.16 -0.72 -4.75
CA PRO A 111 6.51 -1.25 -4.79
C PRO A 111 7.31 -0.54 -5.89
N CYS A 112 8.64 -0.47 -5.72
CA CYS A 112 9.51 -0.09 -6.83
C CYS A 112 9.26 -1.00 -8.03
N VAL A 113 9.15 -0.42 -9.22
CA VAL A 113 9.11 -1.18 -10.47
C VAL A 113 10.54 -1.27 -10.99
N PHE A 114 11.00 -2.50 -11.18
CA PHE A 114 12.31 -2.78 -11.75
C PHE A 114 12.16 -3.68 -12.99
N PRO A 115 12.92 -3.43 -14.06
CA PRO A 115 13.73 -2.23 -14.26
C PRO A 115 12.88 -0.97 -14.54
N PHE A 116 13.38 0.21 -14.19
CA PHE A 116 12.79 1.49 -14.59
C PHE A 116 13.78 2.39 -15.35
N THR A 117 13.28 3.20 -16.27
CA THR A 117 14.11 4.13 -17.06
C THR A 117 14.13 5.53 -16.46
N TYR A 118 15.32 6.08 -16.21
CA TYR A 118 15.56 7.48 -15.81
C TYR A 118 16.72 8.08 -16.63
N ASN A 119 16.52 9.25 -17.23
CA ASN A 119 17.49 9.90 -18.14
C ASN A 119 18.08 8.95 -19.19
N GLY A 120 17.22 8.14 -19.83
CA GLY A 120 17.63 7.16 -20.85
C GLY A 120 18.39 5.94 -20.32
N LYS A 121 18.65 5.83 -19.02
CA LYS A 121 19.32 4.68 -18.39
C LYS A 121 18.32 3.80 -17.65
N SER A 122 18.53 2.49 -17.71
CA SER A 122 17.72 1.49 -17.00
C SER A 122 18.30 1.20 -15.62
N TYR A 123 17.44 1.19 -14.60
CA TYR A 123 17.80 0.95 -13.21
C TYR A 123 17.04 -0.26 -12.68
N SER A 124 17.78 -1.24 -12.20
CA SER A 124 17.27 -2.50 -11.64
C SER A 124 17.25 -2.55 -10.11
N SER A 125 17.66 -1.45 -9.48
CA SER A 125 17.73 -1.23 -8.05
C SER A 125 17.48 0.24 -7.76
N CYS A 126 17.30 0.58 -6.49
CA CYS A 126 17.30 1.97 -6.06
C CYS A 126 18.59 2.68 -6.50
N THR A 127 18.49 3.96 -6.82
CA THR A 127 19.61 4.79 -7.25
C THR A 127 19.61 6.12 -6.51
N THR A 128 20.79 6.73 -6.36
CA THR A 128 20.97 8.08 -5.83
C THR A 128 21.17 9.11 -6.94
N VAL A 129 21.24 8.67 -8.21
CA VAL A 129 21.50 9.54 -9.35
C VAL A 129 20.37 10.57 -9.49
N GLY A 130 20.74 11.84 -9.64
CA GLY A 130 19.79 12.94 -9.78
C GLY A 130 19.16 13.42 -8.48
N GLU A 131 19.60 12.91 -7.32
CA GLU A 131 19.09 13.29 -6.00
C GLU A 131 20.24 13.93 -5.18
N SER A 132 20.03 15.15 -4.70
CA SER A 132 21.08 15.98 -4.10
C SER A 132 21.41 15.66 -2.64
N SER A 133 20.51 14.99 -1.90
CA SER A 133 20.72 14.57 -0.52
C SER A 133 21.43 13.21 -0.41
N GLY A 134 21.68 12.54 -1.55
CA GLY A 134 22.26 11.20 -1.61
C GLY A 134 21.30 10.10 -1.19
N LYS A 135 20.00 10.40 -1.03
CA LYS A 135 19.01 9.42 -0.62
C LYS A 135 18.62 8.52 -1.80
N PRO A 136 18.65 7.18 -1.64
CA PRO A 136 18.29 6.27 -2.71
C PRO A 136 16.79 6.32 -3.01
N TRP A 137 16.43 6.31 -4.28
CA TRP A 137 15.06 6.36 -4.77
C TRP A 137 14.84 5.35 -5.89
N CYS A 138 13.56 5.04 -6.17
CA CYS A 138 13.16 4.18 -7.28
C CYS A 138 11.90 4.72 -7.96
N SER A 139 11.68 4.34 -9.22
CA SER A 139 10.41 4.59 -9.89
C SER A 139 9.35 3.56 -9.50
N LEU A 140 8.08 3.98 -9.57
CA LEU A 140 6.92 3.11 -9.41
C LEU A 140 6.34 2.66 -10.76
N THR A 141 7.00 3.01 -11.86
CA THR A 141 6.62 2.63 -13.21
C THR A 141 7.86 2.20 -13.98
N SER A 142 7.66 1.62 -15.17
CA SER A 142 8.78 1.22 -16.03
C SER A 142 9.51 2.42 -16.64
N ASN A 143 8.87 3.60 -16.71
CA ASN A 143 9.46 4.81 -17.26
C ASN A 143 9.23 6.02 -16.35
N TYR A 144 10.25 6.40 -15.59
CA TYR A 144 10.19 7.59 -14.74
C TYR A 144 10.04 8.86 -15.58
N ASN A 145 10.68 8.93 -16.75
CA ASN A 145 10.76 10.17 -17.52
C ASN A 145 9.37 10.63 -18.00
N THR A 146 8.49 9.66 -18.31
CA THR A 146 7.10 9.92 -18.71
C THR A 146 6.20 10.11 -17.50
N ASP A 147 6.29 9.20 -16.54
CA ASP A 147 5.24 9.07 -15.51
C ASP A 147 5.55 9.91 -14.27
N ARG A 148 6.83 10.19 -14.03
CA ARG A 148 7.36 10.95 -12.89
C ARG A 148 6.87 10.45 -11.53
N LYS A 149 6.54 9.16 -11.43
CA LYS A 149 6.14 8.48 -10.20
C LYS A 149 7.35 7.78 -9.58
N TRP A 150 7.71 8.19 -8.36
CA TRP A 150 8.91 7.70 -7.69
C TRP A 150 8.79 7.81 -6.18
N LYS A 151 9.55 6.98 -5.46
CA LYS A 151 9.60 7.00 -4.00
C LYS A 151 11.04 6.90 -3.49
N TYR A 152 11.30 7.42 -2.29
CA TYR A 152 12.52 7.07 -1.58
C TYR A 152 12.47 5.61 -1.15
N CYS A 153 13.59 4.92 -1.33
CA CYS A 153 13.74 3.54 -0.94
C CYS A 153 13.91 3.40 0.56
N ASN A 154 13.15 2.49 1.15
CA ASN A 154 13.36 2.04 2.53
C ASN A 154 14.27 0.80 2.55
N THR A 155 14.49 0.23 3.72
CA THR A 155 15.33 -0.98 3.88
C THR A 155 14.86 -2.18 3.06
N SER A 156 13.55 -2.38 2.86
CA SER A 156 13.06 -3.51 2.05
C SER A 156 13.27 -3.29 0.55
N ASP A 157 13.15 -2.05 0.07
CA ASP A 157 13.45 -1.67 -1.31
C ASP A 157 14.96 -1.77 -1.61
N LEU A 158 15.82 -1.44 -0.63
CA LEU A 158 17.28 -1.58 -0.74
C LEU A 158 17.74 -3.04 -0.74
N ASN A 159 17.07 -3.88 0.04
CA ASN A 159 17.32 -5.32 0.07
C ASN A 159 16.71 -6.05 -1.14
N TYR A 160 16.07 -5.33 -2.07
CA TYR A 160 15.55 -5.91 -3.30
C TYR A 160 16.71 -6.41 -4.17
N LYS A 161 16.95 -7.73 -4.14
CA LYS A 161 17.99 -8.40 -4.94
C LYS A 161 17.75 -8.37 -6.47
N GLY A 162 16.84 -7.53 -6.96
CA GLY A 162 16.44 -7.45 -8.36
C GLY A 162 15.71 -8.72 -8.83
N ARG A 163 14.86 -8.64 -9.84
CA ARG A 163 14.45 -9.83 -10.62
C ARG A 163 15.38 -9.97 -11.82
N CYS A 164 15.53 -11.19 -12.31
CA CYS A 164 16.21 -11.40 -13.59
C CYS A 164 15.45 -10.62 -14.67
N VAL A 165 16.18 -9.91 -15.51
CA VAL A 165 15.62 -9.24 -16.70
C VAL A 165 15.85 -10.15 -17.89
N PHE A 166 14.79 -10.44 -18.63
CA PHE A 166 14.86 -11.24 -19.85
C PHE A 166 14.15 -10.49 -20.99
N PRO A 167 14.69 -10.54 -22.22
CA PRO A 167 16.02 -11.05 -22.55
C PRO A 167 17.15 -10.13 -22.02
N PHE A 168 18.33 -10.69 -21.77
CA PHE A 168 19.54 -9.92 -21.46
C PHE A 168 20.71 -10.29 -22.36
N ILE A 169 21.59 -9.34 -22.63
CA ILE A 169 22.81 -9.53 -23.45
C ILE A 169 23.99 -9.86 -22.53
N TYR A 170 24.72 -10.94 -22.83
CA TYR A 170 26.02 -11.28 -22.24
C TYR A 170 26.99 -11.78 -23.32
N ASN A 171 28.19 -11.20 -23.36
CA ASN A 171 29.22 -11.39 -24.37
C ASN A 171 28.66 -11.32 -25.80
N GLY A 172 27.83 -10.30 -26.06
CA GLY A 172 27.17 -10.07 -27.35
C GLY A 172 26.01 -11.04 -27.68
N LYS A 173 25.68 -12.00 -26.82
CA LYS A 173 24.60 -12.97 -27.03
C LYS A 173 23.40 -12.70 -26.14
N SER A 174 22.19 -12.84 -26.69
CA SER A 174 20.93 -12.68 -25.96
C SER A 174 20.52 -13.97 -25.23
N TYR A 175 20.11 -13.84 -23.97
CA TYR A 175 19.64 -14.93 -23.11
C TYR A 175 18.24 -14.63 -22.57
N SER A 176 17.33 -15.59 -22.73
CA SER A 176 15.94 -15.53 -22.24
C SER A 176 15.70 -16.33 -20.96
N SER A 177 16.75 -16.97 -20.42
CA SER A 177 16.73 -17.75 -19.19
C SER A 177 18.03 -17.59 -18.43
N CYS A 178 18.09 -18.09 -17.20
CA CYS A 178 19.37 -18.21 -16.49
C CYS A 178 20.36 -19.05 -17.31
N THR A 179 21.62 -18.68 -17.26
CA THR A 179 22.71 -19.31 -18.01
C THR A 179 23.86 -19.67 -17.08
N THR A 180 24.65 -20.68 -17.46
CA THR A 180 25.93 -21.01 -16.81
C THR A 180 27.11 -20.39 -17.55
N ALA A 181 26.86 -19.70 -18.66
CA ALA A 181 27.91 -19.10 -19.49
C ALA A 181 28.78 -18.15 -18.67
N GLY A 182 30.10 -18.37 -18.67
CA GLY A 182 31.06 -17.53 -17.97
C GLY A 182 31.27 -17.82 -16.48
N ASP A 183 30.50 -18.72 -15.85
CA ASP A 183 30.75 -19.15 -14.46
C ASP A 183 31.54 -20.44 -14.44
N SER A 184 32.71 -20.44 -13.79
CA SER A 184 33.60 -21.60 -13.69
C SER A 184 32.99 -22.77 -12.91
N ASP A 185 32.12 -22.46 -11.97
CA ASP A 185 31.47 -23.43 -11.08
C ASP A 185 30.17 -23.99 -11.69
N GLY A 186 29.83 -23.58 -12.92
CA GLY A 186 28.62 -24.02 -13.61
C GLY A 186 27.31 -23.60 -12.94
N ARG A 187 27.31 -22.54 -12.13
CA ARG A 187 26.10 -22.03 -11.47
C ARG A 187 25.29 -21.18 -12.44
N LEU A 188 23.98 -21.38 -12.38
CA LEU A 188 23.04 -20.57 -13.14
C LEU A 188 22.99 -19.15 -12.59
N TRP A 189 23.15 -18.17 -13.46
CA TRP A 189 23.00 -16.76 -13.16
C TRP A 189 22.15 -16.05 -14.20
N CYS A 190 21.68 -14.85 -13.88
CA CYS A 190 20.95 -13.99 -14.78
C CYS A 190 21.37 -12.53 -14.61
N SER A 191 21.23 -11.74 -15.67
CA SER A 191 21.39 -10.29 -15.56
C SER A 191 20.20 -9.66 -14.84
N LEU A 192 20.47 -8.58 -14.11
CA LEU A 192 19.44 -7.71 -13.54
C LEU A 192 19.05 -6.58 -14.48
N THR A 193 19.71 -6.44 -15.64
CA THR A 193 19.41 -5.44 -16.68
C THR A 193 19.32 -6.09 -18.06
N SER A 194 18.86 -5.36 -19.06
CA SER A 194 18.79 -5.86 -20.44
C SER A 194 20.17 -6.05 -21.09
N ASN A 195 21.23 -5.45 -20.56
CA ASN A 195 22.58 -5.55 -21.11
C ASN A 195 23.60 -5.71 -19.99
N TYR A 196 24.04 -6.95 -19.75
CA TYR A 196 25.08 -7.25 -18.77
C TYR A 196 26.43 -6.66 -19.21
N ASP A 197 26.75 -6.70 -20.50
CA ASP A 197 28.05 -6.24 -21.01
C ASP A 197 28.27 -4.74 -20.73
N ALA A 198 27.20 -3.97 -20.64
CA ALA A 198 27.25 -2.57 -20.22
C ALA A 198 27.20 -2.43 -18.69
N ASP A 199 26.21 -3.05 -18.04
CA ASP A 199 25.87 -2.73 -16.65
C ASP A 199 26.60 -3.57 -15.61
N HIS A 200 27.07 -4.76 -15.98
CA HIS A 200 27.73 -5.74 -15.11
C HIS A 200 26.93 -6.11 -13.86
N LYS A 201 25.59 -6.00 -13.92
CA LYS A 201 24.67 -6.31 -12.81
C LYS A 201 24.01 -7.67 -13.00
N TRP A 202 24.19 -8.55 -12.02
CA TRP A 202 23.72 -9.93 -12.11
C TRP A 202 23.43 -10.54 -10.74
N LYS A 203 22.82 -11.72 -10.74
CA LYS A 203 22.71 -12.58 -9.55
C LYS A 203 22.69 -14.05 -9.93
N TYR A 204 23.07 -14.91 -8.99
CA TYR A 204 22.78 -16.33 -9.10
C TYR A 204 21.28 -16.60 -9.06
N CYS A 205 20.83 -17.46 -9.95
CA CYS A 205 19.49 -17.99 -9.95
C CYS A 205 19.36 -19.05 -8.85
N ASN A 206 18.28 -18.99 -8.06
CA ASN A 206 18.05 -20.00 -7.04
C ASN A 206 17.67 -21.34 -7.71
N PRO A 207 18.43 -22.43 -7.45
CA PRO A 207 18.17 -23.69 -8.10
C PRO A 207 16.79 -24.31 -7.81
N SER A 208 16.20 -23.94 -6.68
CA SER A 208 14.89 -24.46 -6.27
C SER A 208 13.77 -24.11 -7.25
N CYS A 209 13.86 -22.97 -7.96
CA CYS A 209 12.84 -22.54 -8.90
C CYS A 209 12.81 -23.41 -10.16
N TRP A 210 13.96 -23.93 -10.62
CA TRP A 210 14.01 -24.88 -11.75
C TRP A 210 13.80 -26.33 -11.32
N LYS A 211 14.20 -26.72 -10.10
CA LYS A 211 13.91 -28.06 -9.56
C LYS A 211 12.41 -28.30 -9.40
N MET A 212 11.61 -27.26 -9.15
CA MET A 212 10.14 -27.39 -9.16
C MET A 212 9.60 -27.56 -10.57
N LYS A 213 10.04 -26.73 -11.53
CA LYS A 213 9.59 -26.83 -12.93
C LYS A 213 9.98 -28.15 -13.61
N MET A 214 11.17 -28.68 -13.34
CA MET A 214 11.61 -29.98 -13.85
C MET A 214 10.82 -31.14 -13.24
N ARG A 215 10.45 -31.07 -11.95
CA ARG A 215 9.59 -32.08 -11.32
C ARG A 215 8.18 -32.05 -11.90
N ASP A 216 7.64 -30.88 -12.23
CA ASP A 216 6.34 -30.76 -12.88
C ASP A 216 6.38 -31.26 -14.33
N GLU A 217 7.45 -30.98 -15.09
CA GLU A 217 7.63 -31.50 -16.45
C GLU A 217 7.85 -33.02 -16.48
N ASP A 218 8.58 -33.56 -15.50
CA ASP A 218 8.79 -35.01 -15.35
C ASP A 218 7.50 -35.71 -14.89
N ALA A 219 6.77 -35.13 -13.93
CA ALA A 219 5.45 -35.61 -13.52
C ALA A 219 4.43 -35.56 -14.67
N ARG A 220 4.45 -34.50 -15.50
CA ARG A 220 3.59 -34.40 -16.69
C ARG A 220 3.95 -35.43 -17.76
N LYS A 221 5.25 -35.72 -17.95
CA LYS A 221 5.70 -36.79 -18.86
C LYS A 221 5.34 -38.18 -18.35
N GLN A 222 5.45 -38.42 -17.04
CA GLN A 222 5.00 -39.67 -16.43
C GLN A 222 3.49 -39.85 -16.57
N LEU A 223 2.70 -38.80 -16.33
CA LEU A 223 1.25 -38.84 -16.56
C LEU A 223 0.91 -39.11 -18.04
N SER A 224 1.57 -38.45 -19.00
CA SER A 224 1.32 -38.75 -20.42
C SER A 224 1.68 -40.18 -20.82
N ASN A 225 2.72 -40.76 -20.22
CA ASN A 225 3.09 -42.15 -20.48
C ASN A 225 2.08 -43.14 -19.87
N ILE A 226 1.53 -42.85 -18.69
CA ILE A 226 0.47 -43.65 -18.05
C ILE A 226 -0.83 -43.60 -18.87
N PHE A 227 -1.21 -42.42 -19.38
CA PHE A 227 -2.37 -42.28 -20.26
C PHE A 227 -2.18 -43.04 -21.58
N ASN A 228 -0.98 -43.00 -22.18
CA ASN A 228 -0.69 -43.73 -23.43
C ASN A 228 -0.59 -45.25 -23.23
N SER A 229 -0.24 -45.74 -22.03
CA SER A 229 -0.22 -47.18 -21.72
C SER A 229 -1.60 -47.76 -21.37
N SER A 230 -2.60 -46.91 -21.16
CA SER A 230 -3.97 -47.32 -20.78
C SER A 230 -4.93 -47.44 -21.97
N ILE A 231 -4.47 -47.13 -23.18
CA ILE A 231 -5.25 -47.32 -24.41
C ILE A 231 -4.99 -48.75 -24.89
N ILE A 232 -5.80 -49.69 -24.42
CA ILE A 232 -5.93 -51.02 -25.04
C ILE A 232 -6.56 -50.77 -26.43
N PRO A 233 -6.03 -51.32 -27.53
CA PRO A 233 -6.71 -51.25 -28.81
C PRO A 233 -8.04 -51.99 -28.69
N ASP A 234 -9.15 -51.30 -28.97
CA ASP A 234 -10.46 -51.93 -29.14
C ASP A 234 -10.37 -52.83 -30.39
N ASP A 235 -10.28 -54.15 -30.18
CA ASP A 235 -10.49 -55.19 -31.20
C ASP A 235 -11.96 -55.64 -31.18
#